data_AF-A0A4Z0Z9R1-F1
#
_entry.id   AF-A0A4Z0Z9R1-F1
#
_cell.length_a   1.000
_cell.length_b   1.000
_cell.length_c   1.000
_cell.angle_alpha   90.00
_cell.angle_beta   90.00
_cell.angle_gamma   90.00
#
_symmetry.space_group_name_H-M   'P 1'
#
loop_
_entity.id
_entity.type
_entity.pdbx_description
1 polymer ?
#
loop_
_entity_poly.entity_id
_entity_poly.type
_entity_poly.pdbx_seq_one_letter_code
_entity_poly.pdbx_strand_id
1 'polypeptide(L)'
;MGTAEPKAINPMQRRRLKETEAAERIDQDDKLEEPFKIDAMAKLRHWFSGNTSILDAYITGDVDASTTAAKLAEPIEEAYSTADHGAALYNEEMTARNQRTHWSPEEALENWGPEQDFPKPSLQIASLPSTEGQLWDLWYAVLHAAKRIPWTDSAQQNKLLDLVKAFKARPDPPPPSPMTTPLKRNWIWESGTLWSNLSMLGPSARESWNDACGYGSGWTNTEQHAWTNVNAFVARLTASETSDFDNYAVGALSGALEDEIQHSSLHHDASNLIQLSLLLTVASVWIQIAGKHLYERHIGDEESGQVDFEIDLAARGKTLPWNQSVDGPSFSNARWDFWHRRFCSRGAKRGVVR
;
A
#
# COMPACT_ATOMS: atom_id res chain seq x y z
N MET A 1 -14.10 -26.92 44.76
CA MET A 1 -13.07 -26.34 43.87
C MET A 1 -13.03 -27.17 42.60
N GLY A 2 -13.74 -26.75 41.56
CA GLY A 2 -13.68 -27.40 40.26
C GLY A 2 -12.52 -26.81 39.47
N THR A 3 -11.44 -27.58 39.30
CA THR A 3 -10.38 -27.26 38.36
C THR A 3 -10.95 -27.34 36.96
N ALA A 4 -11.17 -26.20 36.32
CA ALA A 4 -11.54 -26.16 34.91
C ALA A 4 -10.39 -26.76 34.08
N GLU A 5 -10.67 -27.85 33.37
CA GLU A 5 -9.73 -28.40 32.39
C GLU A 5 -9.38 -27.33 31.35
N PRO A 6 -8.09 -27.16 30.99
CA PRO A 6 -7.71 -26.22 29.95
C PRO A 6 -8.37 -26.63 28.63
N LYS A 7 -9.20 -25.74 28.06
CA LYS A 7 -9.82 -25.93 26.74
C LYS A 7 -8.74 -26.30 25.73
N ALA A 8 -8.93 -27.45 25.07
CA ALA A 8 -8.01 -27.91 24.03
C ALA A 8 -7.86 -26.84 22.93
N ILE A 9 -6.63 -26.38 22.72
CA ILE A 9 -6.29 -25.39 21.70
C ILE A 9 -6.63 -25.99 20.33
N ASN A 10 -7.45 -25.28 19.54
CA ASN A 10 -7.88 -25.75 18.23
C ASN A 10 -6.73 -25.69 17.20
N PRO A 11 -6.82 -26.40 16.06
CA PRO A 11 -5.72 -26.46 15.08
C PRO A 11 -5.26 -25.09 14.56
N MET A 12 -6.19 -24.14 14.36
CA MET A 12 -5.86 -22.79 13.90
C MET A 12 -5.06 -22.00 14.93
N GLN A 13 -5.44 -22.07 16.20
CA GLN A 13 -4.73 -21.41 17.30
C GLN A 13 -3.32 -22.00 17.47
N ARG A 14 -3.16 -23.33 17.32
CA ARG A 14 -1.83 -23.96 17.34
C ARG A 14 -0.95 -23.50 16.18
N ARG A 15 -1.53 -23.37 14.97
CA ARG A 15 -0.81 -22.85 13.81
C ARG A 15 -0.33 -21.41 14.08
N ARG A 16 -1.22 -20.53 14.55
CA ARG A 16 -0.85 -19.14 14.88
C ARG A 16 0.23 -19.06 15.94
N LEU A 17 0.13 -19.87 17.00
CA LEU A 17 1.16 -19.89 18.05
C LEU A 17 2.53 -20.29 17.46
N LYS A 18 2.58 -21.33 16.63
CA LYS A 18 3.82 -21.74 15.95
C LYS A 18 4.38 -20.66 15.03
N GLU A 19 3.52 -19.95 14.30
CA GLU A 19 3.93 -18.82 13.46
C GLU A 19 4.48 -17.67 14.32
N THR A 20 3.84 -17.35 15.45
CA THR A 20 4.35 -16.33 16.40
C THR A 20 5.69 -16.74 17.00
N GLU A 21 5.85 -17.97 17.49
CA GLU A 21 7.12 -18.48 18.01
C GLU A 21 8.23 -18.47 16.94
N ALA A 22 7.88 -18.75 15.68
CA ALA A 22 8.83 -18.66 14.58
C ALA A 22 9.22 -17.21 14.28
N ALA A 23 8.28 -16.27 14.33
CA ALA A 23 8.54 -14.84 14.15
C ALA A 23 9.47 -14.32 15.27
N GLU A 24 9.20 -14.68 16.53
CA GLU A 24 10.06 -14.31 17.66
C GLU A 24 11.49 -14.83 17.50
N ARG A 25 11.66 -16.07 17.00
CA ARG A 25 13.00 -16.61 16.70
C ARG A 25 13.73 -15.82 15.61
N ILE A 26 13.02 -15.38 14.57
CA ILE A 26 13.61 -14.55 13.51
C ILE A 26 14.02 -13.18 14.08
N ASP A 27 13.15 -12.55 14.87
CA ASP A 27 13.39 -11.23 15.47
C ASP A 27 14.61 -11.24 16.41
N GLN A 28 14.76 -12.32 17.18
CA GLN A 28 15.84 -12.51 18.17
C GLN A 28 17.13 -13.09 17.57
N ASP A 29 17.18 -13.38 16.26
CA ASP A 29 18.40 -13.90 15.63
C ASP A 29 19.42 -12.78 15.41
N ASP A 30 20.36 -12.63 16.35
CA ASP A 30 21.44 -11.62 16.26
C ASP A 30 22.44 -11.88 15.12
N LYS A 31 22.38 -13.03 14.44
CA LYS A 31 23.23 -13.32 13.28
C LYS A 31 22.61 -12.84 11.96
N LEU A 32 21.34 -12.45 11.99
CA LEU A 32 20.60 -12.05 10.81
C LEU A 32 20.47 -10.53 10.79
N GLU A 33 20.98 -9.87 9.75
CA GLU A 33 20.77 -8.43 9.59
C GLU A 33 19.28 -8.12 9.34
N GLU A 34 18.85 -6.92 9.72
CA GLU A 34 17.44 -6.50 9.68
C GLU A 34 16.76 -6.74 8.32
N PRO A 35 17.35 -6.41 7.15
CA PRO A 35 16.73 -6.70 5.85
C PRO A 35 16.42 -8.18 5.63
N PHE A 36 17.29 -9.08 6.11
CA PHE A 36 17.09 -10.52 5.98
C PHE A 36 16.09 -11.05 7.00
N LYS A 37 15.97 -10.44 8.18
CA LYS A 37 14.86 -10.71 9.11
C LYS A 37 13.53 -10.36 8.46
N ILE A 38 13.45 -9.22 7.78
CA ILE A 38 12.27 -8.77 7.04
C ILE A 38 11.92 -9.75 5.91
N ASP A 39 12.90 -10.26 5.16
CA ASP A 39 12.65 -11.30 4.14
C ASP A 39 12.15 -12.62 4.74
N ALA A 40 12.69 -13.03 5.89
CA ALA A 40 12.25 -14.22 6.59
C ALA A 40 10.81 -14.05 7.14
N MET A 41 10.50 -12.86 7.68
CA MET A 41 9.14 -12.50 8.12
C MET A 41 8.15 -12.49 6.97
N ALA A 42 8.52 -11.91 5.82
CA ALA A 42 7.68 -11.90 4.63
C ALA A 42 7.28 -13.31 4.19
N LYS A 43 8.23 -14.25 4.19
CA LYS A 43 7.96 -15.66 3.88
C LYS A 43 7.09 -16.35 4.93
N LEU A 44 7.33 -16.08 6.21
CA LEU A 44 6.59 -16.67 7.32
C LEU A 44 5.13 -16.18 7.38
N ARG A 45 4.92 -14.89 7.15
CA ARG A 45 3.62 -14.21 7.22
C ARG A 45 2.87 -14.17 5.88
N HIS A 46 3.52 -14.60 4.81
CA HIS A 46 3.00 -14.50 3.44
C HIS A 46 2.71 -13.05 3.03
N TRP A 47 3.64 -12.15 3.35
CA TRP A 47 3.54 -10.76 2.91
C TRP A 47 3.56 -10.66 1.39
N PHE A 48 2.93 -9.61 0.89
CA PHE A 48 3.04 -9.25 -0.50
C PHE A 48 4.49 -8.85 -0.79
N SER A 49 5.15 -9.63 -1.65
CA SER A 49 6.54 -9.45 -2.06
C SER A 49 6.74 -9.93 -3.48
N GLY A 50 7.44 -9.13 -4.30
CA GLY A 50 7.85 -9.49 -5.65
C GLY A 50 9.34 -9.86 -5.73
N ASN A 51 9.82 -10.19 -6.93
CA ASN A 51 11.23 -10.46 -7.16
C ASN A 51 12.06 -9.16 -7.07
N THR A 52 12.93 -9.06 -6.06
CA THR A 52 13.74 -7.86 -5.81
C THR A 52 15.12 -7.89 -6.47
N SER A 53 15.53 -8.94 -7.17
CA SER A 53 16.93 -9.12 -7.62
C SER A 53 17.49 -7.93 -8.43
N ILE A 54 16.69 -7.37 -9.35
CA ILE A 54 17.08 -6.19 -10.14
C ILE A 54 17.08 -4.92 -9.27
N LEU A 55 16.11 -4.79 -8.35
CA LEU A 55 16.04 -3.67 -7.40
C LEU A 55 17.22 -3.69 -6.44
N ASP A 56 17.65 -4.87 -5.99
CA ASP A 56 18.76 -5.03 -5.07
C ASP A 56 20.06 -4.52 -5.71
N ALA A 57 20.32 -4.89 -6.97
CA ALA A 57 21.45 -4.37 -7.75
C ALA A 57 21.40 -2.84 -7.93
N TYR A 58 20.20 -2.28 -8.09
CA TYR A 58 20.03 -0.82 -8.12
C TYR A 58 20.34 -0.19 -6.77
N ILE A 59 19.78 -0.72 -5.68
CA ILE A 59 19.94 -0.20 -4.32
C ILE A 59 21.40 -0.27 -3.86
N THR A 60 22.15 -1.30 -4.23
CA THR A 60 23.61 -1.40 -3.98
C THR A 60 24.44 -0.47 -4.86
N GLY A 61 23.88 0.03 -5.97
CA GLY A 61 24.55 0.96 -6.88
C GLY A 61 25.29 0.28 -8.03
N ASP A 62 25.02 -1.01 -8.26
CA ASP A 62 25.60 -1.77 -9.39
C ASP A 62 25.00 -1.35 -10.74
N VAL A 63 23.80 -0.78 -10.72
CA VAL A 63 23.05 -0.31 -11.90
C VAL A 63 22.41 1.05 -11.60
N ASP A 64 22.32 1.94 -12.58
CA ASP A 64 21.65 3.24 -12.44
C ASP A 64 20.11 3.13 -12.57
N ALA A 65 19.40 4.21 -12.19
CA ALA A 65 17.93 4.23 -12.18
C ALA A 65 17.31 4.08 -13.58
N SER A 66 17.92 4.67 -14.62
CA SER A 66 17.41 4.62 -15.99
C SER A 66 17.53 3.20 -16.55
N THR A 67 18.70 2.57 -16.38
CA THR A 67 18.93 1.19 -16.80
C THR A 67 18.03 0.21 -16.03
N THR A 68 17.83 0.44 -14.73
CA THR A 68 16.96 -0.37 -13.89
C THR A 68 15.50 -0.26 -14.32
N ALA A 69 15.01 0.97 -14.49
CA ALA A 69 13.65 1.22 -14.94
C ALA A 69 13.40 0.61 -16.33
N ALA A 70 14.34 0.74 -17.26
CA ALA A 70 14.22 0.13 -18.60
C ALA A 70 14.09 -1.40 -18.53
N LYS A 71 14.96 -2.07 -17.78
CA LYS A 71 14.94 -3.54 -17.63
C LYS A 71 13.63 -4.06 -17.01
N LEU A 72 13.07 -3.32 -16.05
CA LEU A 72 11.82 -3.70 -15.40
C LEU A 72 10.58 -3.33 -16.23
N ALA A 73 10.64 -2.23 -16.98
CA ALA A 73 9.51 -1.73 -17.76
C ALA A 73 9.32 -2.43 -19.11
N GLU A 74 10.40 -2.81 -19.79
CA GLU A 74 10.35 -3.38 -21.15
C GLU A 74 9.38 -4.58 -21.29
N PRO A 75 9.42 -5.62 -20.44
CA PRO A 75 8.49 -6.75 -20.58
C PRO A 75 7.03 -6.37 -20.23
N ILE A 76 6.83 -5.34 -19.42
CA ILE A 76 5.50 -4.80 -19.08
C ILE A 76 4.94 -4.00 -20.27
N GLU A 77 5.77 -3.17 -20.89
CA GLU A 77 5.41 -2.38 -22.07
C GLU A 77 5.09 -3.27 -23.27
N GLU A 78 5.83 -4.36 -23.46
CA GLU A 78 5.55 -5.37 -24.49
C GLU A 78 4.18 -6.03 -24.25
N ALA A 79 3.93 -6.54 -23.04
CA ALA A 79 2.64 -7.14 -22.70
C ALA A 79 1.49 -6.12 -22.86
N TYR A 80 1.69 -4.88 -22.38
CA TYR A 80 0.67 -3.83 -22.46
C TYR A 80 0.32 -3.51 -23.90
N SER A 81 1.33 -3.28 -24.75
CA SER A 81 1.15 -2.87 -26.16
C SER A 81 0.59 -3.99 -27.04
N THR A 82 0.70 -5.24 -26.59
CA THR A 82 0.23 -6.41 -27.33
C THR A 82 -1.05 -7.00 -26.76
N ALA A 83 -1.69 -6.35 -25.78
CA ALA A 83 -2.86 -6.87 -25.06
C ALA A 83 -2.59 -8.27 -24.49
N ASP A 84 -1.52 -8.37 -23.71
CA ASP A 84 -0.97 -9.61 -23.15
C ASP A 84 -0.66 -10.64 -24.24
N HIS A 85 0.12 -10.22 -25.24
CA HIS A 85 0.47 -11.06 -26.40
C HIS A 85 -0.78 -11.61 -27.12
N GLY A 86 -1.86 -10.83 -27.14
CA GLY A 86 -3.17 -11.15 -27.72
C GLY A 86 -4.12 -11.90 -26.79
N ALA A 87 -3.67 -12.32 -25.59
CA ALA A 87 -4.51 -13.06 -24.66
C ALA A 87 -5.67 -12.23 -24.10
N ALA A 88 -5.43 -10.96 -23.80
CA ALA A 88 -6.47 -10.07 -23.28
C ALA A 88 -7.56 -9.81 -24.33
N LEU A 89 -7.23 -9.73 -25.62
CA LEU A 89 -8.24 -9.59 -26.69
C LEU A 89 -9.25 -10.74 -26.67
N TYR A 90 -8.76 -11.98 -26.55
CA TYR A 90 -9.62 -13.16 -26.45
C TYR A 90 -10.41 -13.16 -25.13
N ASN A 91 -9.74 -12.94 -23.99
CA ASN A 91 -10.38 -13.00 -22.68
C ASN A 91 -11.49 -11.95 -22.51
N GLU A 92 -11.22 -10.70 -22.90
CA GLU A 92 -12.19 -9.61 -22.81
C GLU A 92 -13.36 -9.80 -23.78
N GLU A 93 -13.12 -10.37 -24.96
CA GLU A 93 -14.19 -10.71 -25.88
C GLU A 93 -15.07 -11.86 -25.36
N MET A 94 -14.49 -12.87 -24.69
CA MET A 94 -15.27 -13.92 -24.04
C MET A 94 -16.14 -13.36 -22.91
N THR A 95 -15.61 -12.42 -22.12
CA THR A 95 -16.37 -11.67 -21.11
C THR A 95 -17.50 -10.87 -21.79
N ALA A 96 -17.19 -10.14 -22.86
CA ALA A 96 -18.15 -9.33 -23.59
C ALA A 96 -19.29 -10.16 -24.19
N ARG A 97 -18.99 -11.33 -24.79
CA ARG A 97 -20.02 -12.24 -25.32
C ARG A 97 -21.01 -12.66 -24.26
N ASN A 98 -20.53 -13.03 -23.07
CA ASN A 98 -21.40 -13.34 -21.95
C ASN A 98 -22.24 -12.13 -21.55
N GLN A 99 -21.62 -10.95 -21.43
CA GLN A 99 -22.31 -9.73 -21.04
C GLN A 99 -23.38 -9.30 -22.04
N ARG A 100 -23.12 -9.36 -23.36
CA ARG A 100 -24.08 -9.01 -24.42
C ARG A 100 -25.40 -9.79 -24.31
N THR A 101 -25.41 -11.00 -23.73
CA THR A 101 -26.65 -11.79 -23.52
C THR A 101 -27.63 -11.17 -22.53
N HIS A 102 -27.19 -10.21 -21.71
CA HIS A 102 -28.00 -9.55 -20.69
C HIS A 102 -28.64 -8.23 -21.14
N TRP A 103 -28.38 -7.79 -22.38
CA TRP A 103 -28.80 -6.48 -22.91
C TRP A 103 -29.66 -6.63 -24.17
N SER A 104 -30.40 -5.58 -24.53
CA SER A 104 -30.96 -5.49 -25.88
C SER A 104 -29.83 -5.41 -26.92
N PRO A 105 -30.06 -5.78 -28.20
CA PRO A 105 -29.03 -5.70 -29.24
C PRO A 105 -28.37 -4.32 -29.37
N GLU A 106 -29.17 -3.25 -29.25
CA GLU A 106 -28.69 -1.87 -29.33
C GLU A 106 -27.79 -1.51 -28.13
N GLU A 107 -28.23 -1.82 -26.91
CA GLU A 107 -27.45 -1.60 -25.69
C GLU A 107 -26.18 -2.47 -25.65
N ALA A 108 -26.26 -3.70 -26.17
CA ALA A 108 -25.12 -4.60 -26.27
C ALA A 108 -24.04 -4.02 -27.21
N LEU A 109 -24.46 -3.49 -28.36
CA LEU A 109 -23.55 -2.86 -29.33
C LEU A 109 -22.92 -1.58 -28.76
N GLU A 110 -23.71 -0.77 -28.05
CA GLU A 110 -23.23 0.45 -27.40
C GLU A 110 -22.20 0.16 -26.30
N ASN A 111 -22.50 -0.79 -25.41
CA ASN A 111 -21.66 -1.07 -24.23
C ASN A 111 -20.45 -1.96 -24.52
N TRP A 112 -20.56 -2.89 -25.48
CA TRP A 112 -19.58 -3.95 -25.70
C TRP A 112 -19.04 -4.02 -27.13
N GLY A 113 -19.50 -3.13 -28.01
CA GLY A 113 -19.13 -3.15 -29.42
C GLY A 113 -19.62 -4.39 -30.16
N PRO A 114 -19.32 -4.49 -31.48
CA PRO A 114 -19.66 -5.67 -32.25
C PRO A 114 -18.86 -6.88 -31.76
N GLU A 115 -19.49 -8.06 -31.82
CA GLU A 115 -18.81 -9.33 -31.57
C GLU A 115 -17.66 -9.51 -32.57
N GLN A 116 -16.52 -9.94 -32.05
CA GLN A 116 -15.30 -10.17 -32.81
C GLN A 116 -14.75 -11.55 -32.50
N ASP A 117 -14.06 -12.16 -33.46
CA ASP A 117 -13.42 -13.46 -33.28
C ASP A 117 -11.92 -13.28 -33.09
N PHE A 118 -11.44 -13.54 -31.88
CA PHE A 118 -10.02 -13.63 -31.57
C PHE A 118 -9.62 -15.09 -31.39
N PRO A 119 -8.44 -15.50 -31.89
CA PRO A 119 -7.98 -16.88 -31.70
C PRO A 119 -7.75 -17.14 -30.22
N LYS A 120 -8.19 -18.31 -29.74
CA LYS A 120 -7.87 -18.76 -28.39
C LYS A 120 -6.35 -18.81 -28.22
N PRO A 121 -5.80 -18.21 -27.14
CA PRO A 121 -4.37 -18.23 -26.90
C PRO A 121 -3.82 -19.65 -26.82
N SER A 122 -2.64 -19.86 -27.40
CA SER A 122 -1.91 -21.11 -27.21
C SER A 122 -1.49 -21.25 -25.75
N LEU A 123 -1.20 -22.48 -25.30
CA LEU A 123 -0.70 -22.70 -23.93
C LEU A 123 0.57 -21.90 -23.64
N GLN A 124 1.41 -21.69 -24.65
CA GLN A 124 2.63 -20.88 -24.52
C GLN A 124 2.28 -19.41 -24.23
N ILE A 125 1.40 -18.80 -25.02
CA ILE A 125 0.96 -17.41 -24.81
C ILE A 125 0.25 -17.27 -23.46
N ALA A 126 -0.65 -18.20 -23.13
CA ALA A 126 -1.38 -18.19 -21.86
C ALA A 126 -0.48 -18.37 -20.63
N SER A 127 0.75 -18.85 -20.81
CA SER A 127 1.73 -18.98 -19.73
C SER A 127 2.64 -17.76 -19.57
N LEU A 128 2.61 -16.81 -20.51
CA LEU A 128 3.36 -15.57 -20.40
C LEU A 128 2.71 -14.67 -19.32
N PRO A 129 3.52 -13.93 -18.55
CA PRO A 129 3.00 -12.98 -17.58
C PRO A 129 2.12 -11.91 -18.25
N SER A 130 0.90 -11.72 -17.75
CA SER A 130 0.07 -10.60 -18.16
C SER A 130 0.66 -9.27 -17.70
N THR A 131 0.27 -8.19 -18.35
CA THR A 131 0.61 -6.82 -17.95
C THR A 131 0.25 -6.57 -16.49
N GLU A 132 -0.97 -6.95 -16.09
CA GLU A 132 -1.42 -6.84 -14.70
C GLU A 132 -0.53 -7.62 -13.74
N GLY A 133 -0.22 -8.88 -14.04
CA GLY A 133 0.62 -9.74 -13.20
C GLY A 133 2.03 -9.17 -13.01
N GLN A 134 2.63 -8.66 -14.09
CA GLN A 134 3.95 -8.06 -14.01
C GLN A 134 3.95 -6.73 -13.24
N LEU A 135 2.88 -5.92 -13.35
CA LEU A 135 2.72 -4.71 -12.55
C LEU A 135 2.57 -5.02 -11.06
N TRP A 136 1.79 -6.05 -10.70
CA TRP A 136 1.72 -6.54 -9.31
C TRP A 136 3.10 -6.94 -8.81
N ASP A 137 3.83 -7.76 -9.57
CA ASP A 137 5.18 -8.20 -9.19
C ASP A 137 6.15 -7.03 -9.02
N LEU A 138 6.11 -6.05 -9.93
CA LEU A 138 6.94 -4.83 -9.85
C LEU A 138 6.65 -4.05 -8.56
N TRP A 139 5.39 -3.71 -8.32
CA TRP A 139 5.05 -2.85 -7.18
C TRP A 139 5.19 -3.59 -5.85
N TYR A 140 4.93 -4.89 -5.79
CA TYR A 140 5.25 -5.70 -4.62
C TYR A 140 6.76 -5.80 -4.37
N ALA A 141 7.58 -5.88 -5.42
CA ALA A 141 9.03 -5.84 -5.25
C ALA A 141 9.48 -4.47 -4.70
N VAL A 142 8.96 -3.36 -5.22
CA VAL A 142 9.28 -2.00 -4.75
C VAL A 142 8.84 -1.79 -3.30
N LEU A 143 7.60 -2.13 -2.96
CA LEU A 143 7.06 -1.96 -1.60
C LEU A 143 7.76 -2.87 -0.59
N HIS A 144 8.13 -4.10 -0.99
CA HIS A 144 8.92 -4.99 -0.15
C HIS A 144 10.36 -4.50 0.02
N ALA A 145 10.99 -3.93 -1.03
CA ALA A 145 12.28 -3.26 -0.91
C ALA A 145 12.20 -2.06 0.07
N ALA A 146 11.11 -1.28 0.03
CA ALA A 146 10.89 -0.19 0.97
C ALA A 146 10.82 -0.67 2.43
N LYS A 147 10.19 -1.83 2.71
CA LYS A 147 10.16 -2.42 4.06
C LYS A 147 11.57 -2.67 4.60
N ARG A 148 12.49 -3.13 3.75
CA ARG A 148 13.87 -3.50 4.13
C ARG A 148 14.78 -2.30 4.45
N ILE A 149 14.44 -1.11 3.95
CA ILE A 149 15.27 0.09 4.13
C ILE A 149 14.78 0.85 5.37
N PRO A 150 15.61 1.06 6.41
CA PRO A 150 15.23 1.84 7.58
C PRO A 150 14.68 3.22 7.19
N TRP A 151 13.56 3.64 7.78
CA TRP A 151 12.94 4.94 7.46
C TRP A 151 13.86 6.14 7.74
N THR A 152 14.80 5.97 8.66
CA THR A 152 15.83 6.96 9.01
C THR A 152 16.91 7.08 7.94
N ASP A 153 17.13 6.03 7.12
CA ASP A 153 18.03 6.08 5.96
C ASP A 153 17.33 6.78 4.80
N SER A 154 17.27 8.11 4.90
CA SER A 154 16.65 8.95 3.89
C SER A 154 17.34 8.83 2.52
N ALA A 155 18.63 8.50 2.47
CA ALA A 155 19.37 8.38 1.22
C ALA A 155 18.88 7.16 0.43
N GLN A 156 18.84 5.98 1.05
CA GLN A 156 18.35 4.77 0.39
C GLN A 156 16.84 4.81 0.12
N GLN A 157 16.06 5.41 1.02
CA GLN A 157 14.62 5.64 0.80
C GLN A 157 14.38 6.55 -0.41
N ASN A 158 15.13 7.65 -0.53
CA ASN A 158 15.03 8.56 -1.68
C ASN A 158 15.54 7.89 -2.96
N LYS A 159 16.56 7.03 -2.88
CA LYS A 159 17.05 6.27 -4.04
C LYS A 159 15.94 5.39 -4.63
N LEU A 160 15.15 4.70 -3.80
CA LEU A 160 13.99 3.94 -4.26
C LEU A 160 12.89 4.85 -4.83
N LEU A 161 12.66 6.02 -4.22
CA LEU A 161 11.72 7.02 -4.75
C LEU A 161 12.13 7.50 -6.15
N ASP A 162 13.41 7.75 -6.37
CA ASP A 162 13.93 8.22 -7.66
C ASP A 162 13.72 7.16 -8.77
N LEU A 163 13.73 5.88 -8.42
CA LEU A 163 13.35 4.82 -9.36
C LEU A 163 11.86 4.89 -9.72
N VAL A 164 10.97 5.13 -8.75
CA VAL A 164 9.53 5.30 -9.04
C VAL A 164 9.27 6.55 -9.89
N LYS A 165 9.99 7.64 -9.62
CA LYS A 165 9.96 8.84 -10.48
C LYS A 165 10.48 8.55 -11.88
N ALA A 166 11.53 7.72 -12.00
CA ALA A 166 12.04 7.30 -13.30
C ALA A 166 11.00 6.50 -14.07
N PHE A 167 10.24 5.60 -13.43
CA PHE A 167 9.08 4.96 -14.05
C PHE A 167 8.04 5.99 -14.47
N LYS A 168 7.60 6.89 -13.57
CA LYS A 168 6.58 7.90 -13.87
C LYS A 168 6.95 8.81 -15.06
N ALA A 169 8.24 9.09 -15.23
CA ALA A 169 8.76 9.92 -16.31
C ALA A 169 8.90 9.19 -17.66
N ARG A 170 8.71 7.86 -17.70
CA ARG A 170 8.74 7.10 -18.96
C ARG A 170 7.57 7.52 -19.84
N PRO A 171 7.75 7.53 -21.18
CA PRO A 171 6.62 7.66 -22.09
C PRO A 171 5.69 6.45 -21.93
N ASP A 172 4.38 6.70 -21.90
CA ASP A 172 3.41 5.62 -21.96
C ASP A 172 3.58 4.83 -23.27
N PRO A 173 3.59 3.48 -23.22
CA PRO A 173 3.66 2.66 -24.43
C PRO A 173 2.39 2.85 -25.29
N PRO A 174 2.48 2.58 -26.61
CA PRO A 174 1.31 2.67 -27.46
C PRO A 174 0.21 1.68 -27.02
N PRO A 175 -1.07 2.06 -27.14
CA PRO A 175 -2.16 1.15 -26.87
C PRO A 175 -2.16 -0.04 -27.85
N PRO A 176 -2.67 -1.20 -27.44
CA PRO A 176 -2.95 -2.32 -28.33
C PRO A 176 -3.67 -1.94 -29.62
N SER A 177 -3.30 -2.61 -30.71
CA SER A 177 -4.01 -2.56 -31.97
C SER A 177 -4.44 -3.97 -32.39
N PRO A 178 -5.76 -4.28 -32.43
CA PRO A 178 -6.88 -3.36 -32.22
C PRO A 178 -7.15 -3.05 -30.74
N MET A 179 -7.60 -1.83 -30.45
CA MET A 179 -8.14 -1.45 -29.15
C MET A 179 -9.67 -1.61 -29.16
N THR A 180 -10.17 -2.79 -28.78
CA THR A 180 -11.61 -3.13 -28.82
C THR A 180 -12.40 -2.45 -27.68
N THR A 181 -13.73 -2.35 -27.81
CA THR A 181 -14.59 -1.81 -26.75
C THR A 181 -14.45 -2.57 -25.42
N PRO A 182 -14.43 -3.92 -25.40
CA PRO A 182 -14.19 -4.67 -24.16
C PRO A 182 -12.83 -4.36 -23.53
N LEU A 183 -11.77 -4.29 -24.34
CA LEU A 183 -10.42 -4.00 -23.84
C LEU A 183 -10.32 -2.61 -23.22
N LYS A 184 -10.99 -1.59 -23.78
CA LYS A 184 -11.08 -0.25 -23.19
C LYS A 184 -11.79 -0.21 -21.83
N ARG A 185 -12.54 -1.25 -21.47
CA ARG A 185 -13.22 -1.36 -20.17
C ARG A 185 -12.43 -2.19 -19.17
N ASN A 186 -11.36 -2.86 -19.62
CA ASN A 186 -10.44 -3.53 -18.72
C ASN A 186 -9.62 -2.46 -17.98
N TRP A 187 -9.59 -2.55 -16.66
CA TRP A 187 -8.97 -1.56 -15.78
C TRP A 187 -7.48 -1.26 -16.04
N ILE A 188 -6.75 -2.17 -16.70
CA ILE A 188 -5.35 -1.94 -17.10
C ILE A 188 -5.28 -0.96 -18.28
N TRP A 189 -6.18 -1.10 -19.26
CA TRP A 189 -6.17 -0.30 -20.49
C TRP A 189 -7.16 0.88 -20.46
N GLU A 190 -8.09 0.91 -19.50
CA GLU A 190 -9.15 1.93 -19.41
C GLU A 190 -8.60 3.36 -19.37
N SER A 191 -7.52 3.59 -18.63
CA SER A 191 -6.90 4.91 -18.53
C SER A 191 -6.13 5.33 -19.79
N GLY A 192 -5.79 4.37 -20.66
CA GLY A 192 -4.89 4.59 -21.81
C GLY A 192 -3.45 4.94 -21.42
N THR A 193 -3.09 4.80 -20.15
CA THR A 193 -1.77 5.16 -19.60
C THR A 193 -1.23 4.03 -18.72
N LEU A 194 0.09 3.91 -18.66
CA LEU A 194 0.77 2.87 -17.88
C LEU A 194 1.66 3.52 -16.81
N TRP A 195 2.56 4.38 -17.24
CA TRP A 195 3.61 4.95 -16.41
C TRP A 195 3.25 6.31 -15.85
N SER A 196 2.63 7.17 -16.64
CA SER A 196 2.28 8.53 -16.20
C SER A 196 1.35 8.53 -14.97
N ASN A 197 0.50 7.50 -14.85
CA ASN A 197 -0.39 7.25 -13.72
C ASN A 197 0.11 6.16 -12.75
N LEU A 198 1.28 5.57 -12.98
CA LEU A 198 1.84 4.47 -12.17
C LEU A 198 0.80 3.36 -11.95
N SER A 199 0.21 2.87 -13.05
CA SER A 199 -0.87 1.87 -13.03
C SER A 199 -0.53 0.71 -12.09
N MET A 200 -1.50 0.32 -11.27
CA MET A 200 -1.41 -0.70 -10.20
C MET A 200 -0.62 -0.33 -8.94
N LEU A 201 0.12 0.79 -8.87
CA LEU A 201 0.83 1.16 -7.64
C LEU A 201 -0.14 1.35 -6.45
N GLY A 202 -1.26 2.03 -6.67
CA GLY A 202 -2.30 2.23 -5.66
C GLY A 202 -2.88 0.91 -5.12
N PRO A 203 -3.43 0.03 -5.98
CA PRO A 203 -3.86 -1.31 -5.58
C PRO A 203 -2.77 -2.12 -4.85
N SER A 204 -1.53 -2.13 -5.33
CA SER A 204 -0.41 -2.83 -4.68
C SER A 204 -0.06 -2.27 -3.31
N ALA A 205 -0.10 -0.94 -3.14
CA ALA A 205 0.04 -0.32 -1.84
C ALA A 205 -1.10 -0.73 -0.89
N ARG A 206 -2.34 -0.79 -1.39
CA ARG A 206 -3.50 -1.18 -0.57
C ARG A 206 -3.42 -2.62 -0.08
N GLU A 207 -2.98 -3.55 -0.93
CA GLU A 207 -2.78 -4.94 -0.53
C GLU A 207 -1.62 -5.07 0.47
N SER A 208 -0.51 -4.36 0.23
CA SER A 208 0.63 -4.32 1.16
C SER A 208 0.27 -3.75 2.54
N TRP A 209 -0.78 -2.93 2.64
CA TRP A 209 -1.33 -2.48 3.94
C TRP A 209 -1.91 -3.62 4.79
N ASN A 210 -2.23 -4.76 4.18
CA ASN A 210 -2.64 -5.95 4.93
C ASN A 210 -1.46 -6.61 5.67
N ASP A 211 -0.21 -6.24 5.36
CA ASP A 211 0.99 -6.71 6.07
C ASP A 211 1.24 -5.93 7.39
N ALA A 212 0.35 -5.01 7.76
CA ALA A 212 0.49 -4.23 8.98
C ALA A 212 0.40 -5.08 10.26
N CYS A 213 1.08 -4.62 11.32
CA CYS A 213 0.94 -5.19 12.67
C CYS A 213 -0.53 -5.19 13.11
N GLY A 214 -0.99 -6.31 13.65
CA GLY A 214 -2.39 -6.48 14.07
C GLY A 214 -3.36 -6.84 12.93
N TYR A 215 -2.87 -6.95 11.68
CA TYR A 215 -3.64 -7.45 10.54
C TYR A 215 -3.02 -8.75 10.00
N GLY A 216 -2.11 -8.67 9.03
CA GLY A 216 -1.37 -9.83 8.50
C GLY A 216 -0.06 -10.11 9.23
N SER A 217 0.33 -9.25 10.17
CA SER A 217 1.57 -9.38 10.95
C SER A 217 1.33 -9.37 12.44
N GLY A 218 2.30 -9.94 13.16
CA GLY A 218 2.43 -9.81 14.61
C GLY A 218 3.03 -8.46 15.02
N TRP A 219 3.67 -8.45 16.18
CA TRP A 219 4.16 -7.24 16.85
C TRP A 219 5.64 -7.30 17.24
N THR A 220 6.42 -8.18 16.60
CA THR A 220 7.88 -8.19 16.79
C THR A 220 8.52 -6.86 16.37
N ASN A 221 9.75 -6.57 16.80
CA ASN A 221 10.41 -5.31 16.43
C ASN A 221 10.63 -5.23 14.91
N THR A 222 11.03 -6.35 14.29
CA THR A 222 11.19 -6.47 12.84
C THR A 222 9.90 -6.15 12.08
N GLU A 223 8.75 -6.68 12.53
CA GLU A 223 7.44 -6.39 11.92
C GLU A 223 7.06 -4.90 12.05
N GLN A 224 7.33 -4.30 13.23
CA GLN A 224 7.11 -2.88 13.48
C GLN A 224 8.01 -1.98 12.61
N HIS A 225 9.29 -2.36 12.44
CA HIS A 225 10.22 -1.65 11.58
C HIS A 225 9.80 -1.72 10.12
N ALA A 226 9.51 -2.92 9.61
CA ALA A 226 9.02 -3.10 8.24
C ALA A 226 7.80 -2.21 7.95
N TRP A 227 6.85 -2.17 8.89
CA TRP A 227 5.66 -1.33 8.77
C TRP A 227 5.96 0.17 8.76
N THR A 228 6.87 0.61 9.64
CA THR A 228 7.29 2.01 9.72
C THR A 228 8.05 2.43 8.45
N ASN A 229 8.90 1.55 7.93
CA ASN A 229 9.72 1.77 6.74
C ASN A 229 8.87 1.95 5.48
N VAL A 230 7.88 1.08 5.25
CA VAL A 230 6.97 1.24 4.09
C VAL A 230 6.09 2.48 4.21
N ASN A 231 5.64 2.85 5.41
CA ASN A 231 4.92 4.11 5.62
C ASN A 231 5.79 5.33 5.29
N ALA A 232 7.08 5.30 5.68
CA ALA A 232 8.01 6.37 5.35
C ALA A 232 8.21 6.51 3.84
N PHE A 233 8.35 5.39 3.14
CA PHE A 233 8.47 5.39 1.68
C PHE A 233 7.23 5.97 1.00
N VAL A 234 6.04 5.51 1.39
CA VAL A 234 4.78 6.01 0.82
C VAL A 234 4.56 7.49 1.15
N ALA A 235 4.93 7.94 2.35
CA ALA A 235 4.92 9.36 2.68
C ALA A 235 5.84 10.19 1.76
N ARG A 236 6.98 9.64 1.33
CA ARG A 236 7.87 10.31 0.35
C ARG A 236 7.27 10.36 -1.05
N LEU A 237 6.54 9.32 -1.46
CA LEU A 237 5.79 9.34 -2.72
C LEU A 237 4.76 10.48 -2.72
N THR A 238 4.01 10.64 -1.63
CA THR A 238 3.05 11.72 -1.42
C THR A 238 3.72 13.09 -1.41
N ALA A 239 4.72 13.28 -0.55
CA ALA A 239 5.40 14.57 -0.37
C ALA A 239 6.08 15.09 -1.65
N SER A 240 6.44 14.18 -2.56
CA SER A 240 7.06 14.52 -3.84
C SER A 240 6.07 14.56 -5.02
N GLU A 241 4.76 14.40 -4.76
CA GLU A 241 3.70 14.37 -5.76
C GLU A 241 3.90 13.28 -6.83
N THR A 242 4.69 12.26 -6.48
CA THR A 242 4.93 11.10 -7.35
C THR A 242 3.67 10.22 -7.37
N SER A 243 3.00 10.05 -6.24
CA SER A 243 1.69 9.42 -6.15
C SER A 243 0.95 9.92 -4.91
N ASP A 244 -0.36 10.07 -5.00
CA ASP A 244 -1.19 10.54 -3.89
C ASP A 244 -1.55 9.37 -2.97
N PHE A 245 -1.25 9.53 -1.67
CA PHE A 245 -1.62 8.61 -0.60
C PHE A 245 -2.09 9.38 0.65
N ASP A 246 -2.73 10.53 0.44
CA ASP A 246 -3.22 11.40 1.52
C ASP A 246 -4.15 10.65 2.48
N ASN A 247 -4.98 9.74 1.95
CA ASN A 247 -5.83 8.87 2.74
C ASN A 247 -5.05 7.96 3.71
N TYR A 248 -3.80 7.59 3.39
CA TYR A 248 -2.96 6.77 4.27
C TYR A 248 -2.38 7.61 5.40
N ALA A 249 -2.04 8.88 5.13
CA ALA A 249 -1.68 9.83 6.16
C ALA A 249 -2.84 10.06 7.14
N VAL A 250 -4.07 10.24 6.62
CA VAL A 250 -5.28 10.32 7.46
C VAL A 250 -5.43 9.08 8.32
N GLY A 251 -5.31 7.89 7.73
CA GLY A 251 -5.41 6.62 8.46
C GLY A 251 -4.37 6.52 9.59
N ALA A 252 -3.12 6.88 9.32
CA ALA A 252 -2.04 6.89 10.30
C ALA A 252 -2.29 7.88 11.46
N LEU A 253 -2.68 9.11 11.13
CA LEU A 253 -2.95 10.16 12.12
C LEU A 253 -4.19 9.84 12.97
N SER A 254 -5.26 9.36 12.34
CA SER A 254 -6.50 8.98 13.01
C SER A 254 -6.26 7.81 13.97
N GLY A 255 -5.61 6.74 13.50
CA GLY A 255 -5.29 5.58 14.31
C GLY A 255 -4.47 5.94 15.55
N ALA A 256 -3.55 6.90 15.44
CA ALA A 256 -2.70 7.32 16.56
C ALA A 256 -3.39 8.30 17.53
N LEU A 257 -4.24 9.21 17.04
CA LEU A 257 -4.65 10.41 17.77
C LEU A 257 -6.17 10.51 18.01
N GLU A 258 -6.97 9.84 17.19
CA GLU A 258 -8.44 9.89 17.21
C GLU A 258 -9.07 8.60 17.70
N ASP A 259 -8.46 7.45 17.41
CA ASP A 259 -9.05 6.16 17.68
C ASP A 259 -8.71 5.63 19.09
N GLU A 260 -9.59 4.76 19.58
CA GLU A 260 -9.27 3.87 20.69
C GLU A 260 -8.53 2.65 20.15
N ILE A 261 -7.59 2.13 20.93
CA ILE A 261 -6.90 0.89 20.56
C ILE A 261 -7.92 -0.24 20.57
N GLN A 262 -8.23 -0.77 19.39
CA GLN A 262 -9.19 -1.85 19.23
C GLN A 262 -8.50 -3.21 19.46
N HIS A 263 -9.18 -4.11 20.15
CA HIS A 263 -8.69 -5.46 20.46
C HIS A 263 -9.27 -6.56 19.53
N SER A 264 -9.93 -6.20 18.43
CA SER A 264 -10.67 -7.15 17.57
C SER A 264 -9.99 -7.41 16.22
N SER A 265 -9.18 -8.48 16.13
CA SER A 265 -8.51 -9.00 14.92
C SER A 265 -7.71 -10.28 15.25
N LEU A 266 -7.04 -10.84 14.23
CA LEU A 266 -6.38 -12.15 14.23
C LEU A 266 -5.08 -12.24 15.06
N HIS A 267 -4.45 -11.10 15.41
CA HIS A 267 -3.09 -11.00 15.99
C HIS A 267 -2.93 -9.93 17.10
N HIS A 268 -3.93 -9.70 17.97
CA HIS A 268 -3.91 -8.65 19.02
C HIS A 268 -3.17 -8.99 20.33
N ASP A 269 -2.07 -9.74 20.27
CA ASP A 269 -1.39 -10.17 21.51
C ASP A 269 -0.47 -9.10 22.12
N ALA A 270 -0.31 -7.94 21.48
CA ALA A 270 0.51 -6.84 22.00
C ALA A 270 -0.23 -5.95 23.00
N SER A 271 0.49 -5.50 24.03
CA SER A 271 -0.02 -4.51 24.98
C SER A 271 -0.41 -3.20 24.30
N ASN A 272 -1.38 -2.48 24.86
CA ASN A 272 -1.80 -1.16 24.38
C ASN A 272 -0.63 -0.17 24.25
N LEU A 273 0.39 -0.31 25.10
CA LEU A 273 1.57 0.55 25.03
C LEU A 273 2.37 0.31 23.73
N ILE A 274 2.56 -0.95 23.34
CA ILE A 274 3.26 -1.32 22.10
C ILE A 274 2.46 -0.83 20.89
N GLN A 275 1.16 -1.12 20.86
CA GLN A 275 0.29 -0.70 19.77
C GLN A 275 0.30 0.83 19.61
N LEU A 276 0.12 1.57 20.72
CA LEU A 276 0.16 3.03 20.71
C LEU A 276 1.50 3.59 20.26
N SER A 277 2.61 2.96 20.71
CA SER A 277 3.96 3.39 20.36
C SER A 277 4.20 3.28 18.86
N LEU A 278 3.79 2.17 18.23
CA LEU A 278 3.89 2.01 16.78
C LEU A 278 3.05 3.04 16.04
N LEU A 279 1.77 3.18 16.41
CA LEU A 279 0.85 4.12 15.76
C LEU A 279 1.38 5.56 15.83
N LEU A 280 1.86 5.99 17.01
CA LEU A 280 2.49 7.30 17.17
C LEU A 280 3.78 7.46 16.35
N THR A 281 4.57 6.39 16.21
CA THR A 281 5.80 6.40 15.40
C THR A 281 5.45 6.60 13.94
N VAL A 282 4.52 5.82 13.41
CA VAL A 282 4.07 5.91 12.00
C VAL A 282 3.44 7.28 11.72
N ALA A 283 2.56 7.77 12.59
CA ALA A 283 1.96 9.10 12.45
C ALA A 283 3.03 10.21 12.47
N SER A 284 4.05 10.09 13.32
CA SER A 284 5.19 11.02 13.37
C SER A 284 6.01 11.00 12.08
N VAL A 285 6.25 9.82 11.50
CA VAL A 285 6.95 9.67 10.22
C VAL A 285 6.20 10.40 9.10
N TRP A 286 4.87 10.24 9.03
CA TRP A 286 4.04 10.95 8.06
C TRP A 286 4.14 12.47 8.20
N ILE A 287 4.07 13.00 9.42
CA ILE A 287 4.22 14.45 9.66
C ILE A 287 5.62 14.94 9.27
N GLN A 288 6.67 14.20 9.64
CA GLN A 288 8.06 14.61 9.34
C GLN A 288 8.36 14.63 7.85
N ILE A 289 7.79 13.70 7.08
CA ILE A 289 8.09 13.55 5.65
C ILE A 289 7.12 14.34 4.77
N ALA A 290 5.81 14.19 5.01
CA ALA A 290 4.76 14.73 4.16
C ALA A 290 3.93 15.84 4.82
N GLY A 291 4.15 16.15 6.11
CA GLY A 291 3.31 17.08 6.85
C GLY A 291 3.19 18.47 6.22
N LYS A 292 4.27 18.99 5.64
CA LYS A 292 4.24 20.27 4.90
C LYS A 292 3.32 20.17 3.68
N HIS A 293 3.51 19.15 2.85
CA HIS A 293 2.68 18.91 1.67
C HIS A 293 1.20 18.76 2.04
N LEU A 294 0.91 17.96 3.06
CA LEU A 294 -0.46 17.73 3.55
C LEU A 294 -1.11 19.04 4.04
N TYR A 295 -0.37 19.87 4.77
CA TYR A 295 -0.86 21.16 5.23
C TYR A 295 -1.14 22.10 4.05
N GLU A 296 -0.18 22.27 3.14
CA GLU A 296 -0.33 23.17 1.99
C GLU A 296 -1.49 22.74 1.08
N ARG A 297 -1.60 21.43 0.78
CA ARG A 297 -2.60 20.87 -0.13
C ARG A 297 -4.04 20.95 0.39
N HIS A 298 -4.25 20.78 1.70
CA HIS A 298 -5.61 20.66 2.27
C HIS A 298 -6.04 21.87 3.08
N ILE A 299 -5.10 22.72 3.51
CA ILE A 299 -5.36 23.81 4.46
C ILE A 299 -4.94 25.17 3.92
N GLY A 300 -3.93 25.24 3.05
CA GLY A 300 -3.20 26.47 2.68
C GLY A 300 -4.04 27.60 2.07
N ASP A 301 -5.24 27.31 1.56
CA ASP A 301 -6.10 28.26 0.84
C ASP A 301 -7.42 28.62 1.55
N GLU A 302 -7.73 28.02 2.70
CA GLU A 302 -8.87 28.49 3.51
C GLU A 302 -8.44 29.72 4.31
N GLU A 303 -9.01 30.89 4.00
CA GLU A 303 -9.04 32.02 4.94
C GLU A 303 -9.40 31.45 6.30
N SER A 304 -8.48 31.59 7.26
CA SER A 304 -8.55 31.04 8.60
C SER A 304 -9.80 31.54 9.33
N GLY A 305 -10.94 30.96 9.01
CA GLY A 305 -12.07 30.86 9.89
C GLY A 305 -11.65 29.88 10.97
N GLN A 306 -10.85 30.37 11.94
CA GLN A 306 -10.78 29.78 13.26
C GLN A 306 -12.21 29.77 13.81
N VAL A 307 -13.00 28.77 13.45
CA VAL A 307 -14.08 28.37 14.31
C VAL A 307 -13.35 27.67 15.44
N ASP A 308 -13.17 28.44 16.52
CA ASP A 308 -12.61 28.00 17.78
C ASP A 308 -13.57 26.95 18.36
N PHE A 309 -13.57 25.75 17.76
CA PHE A 309 -14.28 24.63 18.29
C PHE A 309 -13.51 24.25 19.55
N GLU A 310 -14.16 24.39 20.70
CA GLU A 310 -13.67 23.87 21.96
C GLU A 310 -13.73 22.33 21.90
N ILE A 311 -12.80 21.72 21.15
CA ILE A 311 -12.75 20.28 20.97
C ILE A 311 -12.06 19.68 22.18
N ASP A 312 -12.77 18.80 22.87
CA ASP A 312 -12.21 18.00 23.94
C ASP A 312 -11.05 17.13 23.41
N LEU A 313 -9.83 17.41 23.86
CA LEU A 313 -8.64 16.59 23.58
C LEU A 313 -8.70 15.21 24.27
N ALA A 314 -9.78 14.85 24.95
CA ALA A 314 -10.07 13.50 25.40
C ALA A 314 -11.05 12.76 24.48
N ALA A 315 -11.75 13.43 23.55
CA ALA A 315 -12.70 12.82 22.62
C ALA A 315 -12.05 11.74 21.74
N ARG A 316 -12.83 10.75 21.27
CA ARG A 316 -12.38 9.64 20.39
C ARG A 316 -13.45 9.22 19.39
N GLY A 317 -13.01 8.68 18.26
CA GLY A 317 -13.88 8.04 17.27
C GLY A 317 -15.11 8.89 16.95
N LYS A 318 -16.31 8.30 17.07
CA LYS A 318 -17.60 8.93 16.70
C LYS A 318 -17.95 10.22 17.46
N THR A 319 -17.27 10.51 18.58
CA THR A 319 -17.48 11.75 19.35
C THR A 319 -16.79 12.96 18.71
N LEU A 320 -15.91 12.74 17.73
CA LEU A 320 -15.23 13.82 17.01
C LEU A 320 -16.13 14.43 15.91
N PRO A 321 -16.16 15.76 15.76
CA PRO A 321 -17.08 16.44 14.84
C PRO A 321 -16.95 16.01 13.37
N TRP A 322 -15.72 15.78 12.89
CA TRP A 322 -15.47 15.39 11.50
C TRP A 322 -15.87 13.94 11.19
N ASN A 323 -16.14 13.12 12.20
CA ASN A 323 -16.66 11.76 12.00
C ASN A 323 -18.20 11.73 11.85
N GLN A 324 -18.85 12.89 11.92
CA GLN A 324 -20.29 13.07 11.73
C GLN A 324 -20.63 13.74 10.40
N SER A 325 -19.62 14.09 9.59
CA SER A 325 -19.79 14.69 8.27
C SER A 325 -20.37 13.69 7.26
N VAL A 326 -21.25 14.17 6.39
CA VAL A 326 -21.86 13.40 5.28
C VAL A 326 -20.82 13.02 4.23
N ASP A 327 -19.75 13.81 4.10
CA ASP A 327 -18.66 13.60 3.13
C ASP A 327 -17.56 12.65 3.63
N GLY A 328 -17.75 12.07 4.82
CA GLY A 328 -16.76 11.19 5.47
C GLY A 328 -15.62 11.96 6.15
N PRO A 329 -14.66 11.24 6.77
CA PRO A 329 -13.57 11.84 7.52
C PRO A 329 -12.51 12.45 6.58
N SER A 330 -12.74 13.70 6.14
CA SER A 330 -11.82 14.48 5.30
C SER A 330 -10.78 15.27 6.13
N PHE A 331 -9.74 15.78 5.46
CA PHE A 331 -8.85 16.78 6.06
C PHE A 331 -9.64 18.07 6.33
N SER A 332 -9.40 18.71 7.47
CA SER A 332 -9.95 20.03 7.78
C SER A 332 -9.03 20.78 8.74
N ASN A 333 -9.15 22.11 8.77
CA ASN A 333 -8.43 22.98 9.69
C ASN A 333 -8.55 22.53 11.16
N ALA A 334 -9.78 22.25 11.61
CA ALA A 334 -10.05 21.81 12.97
C ALA A 334 -9.41 20.45 13.29
N ARG A 335 -9.40 19.53 12.32
CA ARG A 335 -8.81 18.20 12.48
C ARG A 335 -7.28 18.27 12.53
N TRP A 336 -6.67 19.11 11.69
CA TRP A 336 -5.24 19.37 11.72
C TRP A 336 -4.78 19.98 13.04
N ASP A 337 -5.47 21.02 13.53
CA ASP A 337 -5.18 21.62 14.85
C ASP A 337 -5.32 20.60 15.98
N PHE A 338 -6.38 19.78 15.95
CA PHE A 338 -6.56 18.71 16.94
C PHE A 338 -5.39 17.72 16.95
N TRP A 339 -4.95 17.24 15.79
CA TRP A 339 -3.78 16.36 15.70
C TRP A 339 -2.51 17.02 16.24
N HIS A 340 -2.28 18.27 15.87
CA HIS A 340 -1.14 19.05 16.36
C HIS A 340 -1.17 19.17 17.91
N ARG A 341 -2.29 19.60 18.49
CA ARG A 341 -2.47 19.71 19.95
C ARG A 341 -2.29 18.37 20.67
N ARG A 342 -2.77 17.28 20.07
CA ARG A 342 -2.59 15.91 20.60
C ARG A 342 -1.13 15.50 20.65
N PHE A 343 -0.39 15.70 19.57
CA PHE A 343 1.05 15.43 19.53
C PHE A 343 1.78 16.22 20.62
N CYS A 344 1.53 17.53 20.73
CA CYS A 344 2.13 18.37 21.77
C CYS A 344 1.82 17.86 23.18
N SER A 345 0.55 17.52 23.47
CA SER A 345 0.15 17.03 24.80
C SER A 345 0.84 15.71 25.19
N ARG A 346 1.09 14.82 24.22
CA ARG A 346 1.75 13.53 24.45
C ARG A 346 3.28 13.67 24.51
N GLY A 347 3.86 14.62 23.77
CA GLY A 347 5.28 14.99 23.89
C GLY A 347 5.61 15.63 25.23
N ALA A 348 4.77 16.55 25.72
CA ALA A 348 4.94 17.22 27.01
C ALA A 348 4.92 16.24 28.20
N LYS A 349 4.07 15.20 28.17
CA LYS A 349 4.02 14.17 29.22
C LYS A 349 5.28 13.29 29.29
N ARG A 350 6.04 13.16 28.20
CA ARG A 350 7.35 12.47 28.20
C ARG A 350 8.50 13.33 28.76
N GLY A 351 8.38 14.66 28.72
CA GLY A 351 9.40 15.58 29.24
C GLY A 351 9.38 15.81 30.75
N VAL A 352 8.31 15.42 31.44
CA VAL A 352 8.11 15.60 32.90
C VAL A 352 8.56 14.36 33.70
N VAL A 353 8.94 13.27 33.03
CA VAL A 353 9.57 12.10 33.65
C VAL A 353 11.01 12.01 33.16
N ARG A 354 11.89 12.82 33.74
CA ARG A 354 13.35 12.64 33.71
C ARG A 354 13.92 12.91 35.09
#